data_AF-A0A564FVV3-F1
#
_entry.id   AF-A0A564FVV3-F1
#
_cell.length_a   1.000
_cell.length_b   1.000
_cell.length_c   1.000
_cell.angle_alpha   90.00
_cell.angle_beta   90.00
_cell.angle_gamma   90.00
#
_symmetry.space_group_name_H-M   'P 1'
#
loop_
_entity.id
_entity.type
_entity.pdbx_description
1 polymer ?
#
loop_
_entity_poly.entity_id
_entity_poly.type
_entity_poly.pdbx_seq_one_letter_code
_entity_poly.pdbx_strand_id
1 'polypeptide(L)'
;MAGGVSEEAPARPAESGGPVDALAALEEAIRAAGSASAWAAAAGVSPAYVSDVRLGRRAPGEAVLRALRLQRIVSYVPAPEAGR
;
A
#
# COMPACT_ATOMS: atom_id res chain seq x y z
N MET A 1 17.77 -22.72 -36.74
CA MET A 1 16.30 -22.68 -36.50
C MET A 1 16.01 -23.74 -35.46
N ALA A 2 15.46 -23.51 -34.27
CA ALA A 2 14.72 -22.39 -33.72
C ALA A 2 15.19 -22.14 -32.28
N GLY A 3 15.36 -20.87 -31.91
CA GLY A 3 15.54 -20.46 -30.52
C GLY A 3 14.18 -20.55 -29.82
N GLY A 4 13.98 -21.60 -29.04
CA GLY A 4 12.89 -21.64 -28.07
C GLY A 4 13.23 -20.65 -26.96
N VAL A 5 12.56 -19.50 -26.96
CA VAL A 5 12.59 -18.58 -25.82
C VAL A 5 12.04 -19.33 -24.62
N SER A 6 12.92 -19.64 -23.67
CA SER A 6 12.52 -19.95 -22.31
C SER A 6 11.72 -18.76 -21.80
N GLU A 7 10.40 -18.89 -21.81
CA GLU A 7 9.51 -18.02 -21.06
C GLU A 7 9.75 -18.36 -19.59
N GLU A 8 10.83 -17.79 -19.05
CA GLU A 8 11.09 -17.75 -17.63
C GLU A 8 9.97 -16.91 -17.03
N ALA A 9 8.87 -17.60 -16.67
CA ALA A 9 7.78 -17.02 -15.91
C ALA A 9 8.40 -16.26 -14.73
N PRO A 10 8.06 -14.96 -14.54
CA PRO A 10 8.69 -14.19 -13.48
C PRO A 10 8.43 -14.92 -12.17
N ALA A 11 9.54 -15.25 -11.49
CA ALA A 11 9.55 -15.89 -10.19
C ALA A 11 8.39 -15.35 -9.36
N ARG A 12 7.47 -16.26 -8.95
CA ARG A 12 6.38 -15.92 -8.03
C ARG A 12 6.99 -15.06 -6.93
N PRO A 13 6.58 -13.79 -6.75
CA PRO A 13 7.15 -12.98 -5.70
C PRO A 13 6.96 -13.77 -4.42
N ALA A 14 8.08 -14.10 -3.79
CA ALA A 14 8.16 -14.86 -2.56
C ALA A 14 7.06 -14.39 -1.63
N GLU A 15 6.38 -15.34 -0.99
CA GLU A 15 5.26 -15.22 -0.07
C GLU A 15 5.54 -14.14 0.98
N SER A 16 5.38 -12.89 0.57
CA SER A 16 5.51 -11.70 1.38
C SER A 16 4.14 -11.56 2.01
N GLY A 17 4.11 -11.44 3.33
CA GLY A 17 2.91 -11.55 4.16
C GLY A 17 1.66 -10.98 3.50
N GLY A 18 0.54 -11.67 3.70
CA GLY A 18 -0.75 -11.33 3.12
C GLY A 18 -1.14 -9.85 3.28
N PRO A 19 -2.23 -9.41 2.63
CA PRO A 19 -2.59 -8.00 2.56
C PRO A 19 -2.54 -7.32 3.93
N VAL A 20 -1.69 -6.31 4.05
CA VAL A 20 -1.53 -5.53 5.28
C VAL A 20 -2.56 -4.41 5.29
N ASP A 21 -3.30 -4.29 6.38
CA ASP A 21 -4.19 -3.16 6.59
C ASP A 21 -3.37 -1.90 6.91
N ALA A 22 -3.31 -0.98 5.94
CA ALA A 22 -2.57 0.26 6.06
C ALA A 22 -3.11 1.17 7.18
N LEU A 23 -4.41 1.09 7.51
CA LEU A 23 -4.98 1.88 8.59
C LEU A 23 -4.59 1.30 9.96
N ALA A 24 -4.62 -0.02 10.12
CA ALA A 24 -4.15 -0.66 11.35
C ALA A 24 -2.65 -0.39 11.59
N ALA A 25 -1.83 -0.46 10.54
CA ALA A 25 -0.41 -0.12 10.61
C ALA A 25 -0.19 1.36 10.97
N LEU A 26 -1.04 2.26 10.46
CA LEU A 26 -1.01 3.68 10.80
C LEU A 26 -1.35 3.93 12.28
N GLU A 27 -2.43 3.34 12.79
CA GLU A 27 -2.82 3.50 14.21
C GLU A 27 -1.71 3.00 15.14
N GLU A 28 -1.08 1.88 14.81
CA GLU A 28 0.03 1.33 15.60
C GLU A 28 1.25 2.27 15.59
N ALA A 29 1.60 2.82 14.43
CA ALA A 29 2.69 3.78 14.32
C ALA A 29 2.39 5.09 15.08
N ILE A 30 1.13 5.53 15.07
CA ILE A 30 0.66 6.69 15.84
C ILE A 30 0.77 6.42 17.34
N ARG A 31 0.38 5.23 17.79
CA ARG A 31 0.48 4.80 19.20
C ARG A 31 1.93 4.76 19.65
N ALA A 32 2.83 4.22 18.82
CA ALA A 32 4.27 4.19 19.10
C ALA A 32 4.90 5.59 19.16
N ALA A 33 4.44 6.53 18.32
CA ALA A 33 4.86 7.93 18.36
C ALA A 33 4.20 8.74 19.50
N GLY A 34 3.21 8.17 20.19
CA GLY A 34 2.46 8.80 21.28
C GLY A 34 1.29 9.70 20.84
N SER A 35 1.30 10.21 19.60
CA SER A 35 0.16 10.94 19.04
C SER A 35 0.20 11.02 17.52
N ALA A 36 -0.95 11.29 16.90
CA ALA A 36 -1.06 11.43 15.45
C ALA A 36 -0.26 12.62 14.93
N SER A 37 -0.22 13.73 15.69
CA SER A 37 0.56 14.91 15.34
C SER A 37 2.07 14.65 15.42
N ALA A 38 2.52 13.94 16.46
CA ALA A 38 3.93 13.57 16.61
C ALA A 38 4.38 12.63 15.49
N TRP A 39 3.57 11.62 15.16
CA TRP A 39 3.85 10.74 14.02
C TRP A 39 3.89 11.52 12.70
N ALA A 40 2.90 12.40 12.46
CA ALA A 40 2.81 13.20 11.24
C ALA A 40 4.05 14.10 11.08
N ALA A 41 4.49 14.76 12.16
CA ALA A 41 5.70 15.58 12.16
C ALA A 41 6.96 14.75 11.86
N ALA A 42 7.10 13.58 12.48
CA ALA A 42 8.24 12.68 12.23
C ALA A 42 8.23 12.10 10.80
N ALA A 43 7.06 11.82 10.26
CA ALA A 43 6.86 11.30 8.91
C ALA A 43 6.93 12.38 7.81
N GLY A 44 6.96 13.67 8.18
CA GLY A 44 6.88 14.77 7.22
C GLY A 44 5.53 14.87 6.50
N VAL A 45 4.46 14.40 7.15
CA VAL A 45 3.10 14.37 6.60
C VAL A 45 2.23 15.41 7.33
N SER A 46 1.31 16.06 6.62
CA SER A 46 0.38 17.00 7.26
C SER A 46 -0.55 16.30 8.26
N PRO A 47 -0.71 16.81 9.51
CA PRO A 47 -1.64 16.25 10.49
C PRO A 47 -3.09 16.19 10.00
N ALA A 48 -3.51 17.15 9.16
CA ALA A 48 -4.83 17.16 8.53
C ALA A 48 -5.00 15.98 7.58
N TYR A 49 -3.97 15.69 6.77
CA TYR A 49 -3.99 14.55 5.88
C TYR A 49 -4.01 13.22 6.63
N VAL A 50 -3.26 13.10 7.73
CA VAL A 50 -3.33 11.92 8.61
C VAL A 50 -4.74 11.75 9.17
N SER A 51 -5.38 12.83 9.61
CA SER A 51 -6.77 12.79 10.09
C SER A 51 -7.76 12.35 9.02
N ASP A 52 -7.64 12.85 7.78
CA ASP A 52 -8.50 12.45 6.67
C ASP A 52 -8.35 10.97 6.32
N VAL A 53 -7.12 10.44 6.39
CA VAL A 53 -6.86 9.01 6.19
C VAL A 53 -7.48 8.16 7.30
N ARG A 54 -7.33 8.59 8.56
CA ARG A 54 -7.92 7.89 9.72
C ARG A 54 -9.45 7.88 9.69
N LEU A 55 -10.06 8.96 9.21
CA LEU A 55 -11.52 9.08 9.05
C LEU A 55 -12.06 8.38 7.80
N GLY A 56 -11.20 7.75 6.99
CA GLY A 56 -11.59 7.09 5.75
C GLY A 56 -12.04 8.05 4.64
N ARG A 57 -11.87 9.37 4.82
CA ARG A 57 -12.20 10.38 3.80
C ARG A 57 -11.26 10.30 2.61
N ARG A 58 -10.04 9.81 2.83
CA ARG A 58 -9.01 9.67 1.82
C ARG A 58 -8.24 8.38 2.00
N ALA A 59 -7.93 7.70 0.91
CA ALA A 59 -7.04 6.54 0.97
C ALA A 59 -5.61 6.97 1.37
N PRO A 60 -4.86 6.11 2.09
CA PRO A 60 -3.44 6.34 2.35
C PRO A 60 -2.69 6.38 1.03
N GLY A 61 -2.08 7.54 0.77
CA GLY A 61 -1.31 7.82 -0.42
C GLY A 61 0.15 7.49 -0.22
N GLU A 62 0.95 7.76 -1.25
CA GLU A 62 2.35 7.36 -1.30
C GLU A 62 3.18 7.89 -0.10
N ALA A 63 2.92 9.11 0.38
CA ALA A 63 3.63 9.67 1.52
C ALA A 63 3.41 8.86 2.82
N VAL A 64 2.16 8.51 3.11
CA VAL A 64 1.80 7.70 4.29
C VAL A 64 2.34 6.27 4.14
N LEU A 65 2.18 5.68 2.95
CA LEU A 65 2.66 4.32 2.68
C LEU A 65 4.19 4.24 2.79
N ARG A 66 4.94 5.20 2.23
CA ARG A 66 6.40 5.26 2.38
C ARG A 66 6.82 5.41 3.84
N ALA A 67 6.15 6.27 4.61
CA ALA A 67 6.43 6.43 6.04
C ALA A 67 6.18 5.15 6.83
N LEU A 68 5.17 4.36 6.43
CA LEU A 68 4.85 3.05 7.02
C LEU A 68 5.66 1.89 6.42
N ARG A 69 6.53 2.16 5.44
CA ARG A 69 7.26 1.14 4.65
C ARG A 69 6.34 0.12 3.97
N LEU A 70 5.15 0.58 3.58
CA LEU A 70 4.17 -0.18 2.82
C LEU A 70 4.24 0.22 1.34
N GLN A 71 3.88 -0.73 0.48
CA GLN A 71 3.75 -0.49 -0.95
C GLN A 71 2.32 -0.82 -1.40
N ARG A 72 1.70 0.09 -2.16
CA ARG A 72 0.40 -0.18 -2.79
C ARG A 72 0.62 -0.95 -4.08
N ILE A 73 0.07 -2.16 -4.14
CA ILE A 73 0.01 -2.97 -5.37
C ILE A 73 -1.43 -2.89 -5.89
N VAL A 74 -1.60 -2.49 -7.15
CA VAL A 74 -2.90 -2.47 -7.84
C VAL A 74 -2.83 -3.47 -8.99
N SER A 75 -3.72 -4.45 -8.99
CA SER A 75 -3.82 -5.48 -10.03
C SER A 75 -5.16 -5.38 -10.73
N TYR A 76 -5.14 -5.48 -12.07
CA TYR A 76 -6.33 -5.49 -12.91
C TYR A 76 -6.50 -6.90 -13.49
N VAL A 77 -7.73 -7.41 -13.45
CA VAL A 77 -8.11 -8.67 -14.09
C VAL A 77 -9.01 -8.38 -15.29
N PRO A 78 -9.05 -9.27 -16.29
CA PRO A 78 -9.97 -9.12 -17.42
C PRO A 78 -11.40 -8.94 -16.92
N ALA A 79 -12.09 -7.91 -17.40
CA ALA A 79 -13.53 -7.84 -17.25
C ALA A 79 -14.14 -9.00 -18.05
N PRO A 80 -15.10 -9.76 -17.50
CA PRO A 80 -15.81 -10.76 -18.29
C PRO A 80 -16.39 -10.05 -19.52
N GLU A 81 -16.10 -10.56 -20.71
CA GLU A 81 -16.67 -10.06 -21.96
C GLU A 81 -18.19 -10.04 -21.80
N ALA A 82 -18.77 -8.85 -21.72
CA ALA A 82 -20.21 -8.68 -21.82
C ALA A 82 -20.56 -9.06 -23.26
N GLY A 83 -21.00 -10.32 -23.44
CA GLY A 83 -21.54 -10.82 -24.69
C GLY A 83 -22.59 -9.83 -25.20
N ARG A 84 -22.32 -9.25 -26.37
CA ARG A 84 -23.28 -8.44 -27.13
C ARG A 84 -24.35 -9.33 -27.73
#